data_AF-A0AAJ4DR96-F1
#
_entry.id   AF-A0AAJ4DR96-F1
#
_cell.length_a   1.000
_cell.length_b   1.000
_cell.length_c   1.000
_cell.angle_alpha   90.00
_cell.angle_beta   90.00
_cell.angle_gamma   90.00
#
_symmetry.space_group_name_H-M   'P 1'
#
loop_
_entity.id
_entity.type
_entity.pdbx_description
1 polymer ?
#
loop_
_entity_poly.entity_id
_entity_poly.type
_entity_poly.pdbx_seq_one_letter_code
_entity_poly.pdbx_strand_id
1 'polypeptide(L)'
;MKKLFVFAAAVTFSTSVLAGNISENKNMKATHNQVMDTKPVENILQNEDMQRLHRDMTLYAISELGMEARVKMMTKEGRAYHKALEQREKNTAG
;
A
#
# COMPACT_ATOMS: atom_id res chain seq x y z
N MET A 1 22.17 48.84 26.36
CA MET A 1 20.92 48.69 25.55
C MET A 1 21.26 47.94 24.26
N LYS A 2 20.72 46.73 24.05
CA LYS A 2 20.80 46.02 22.77
C LYS A 2 19.38 45.53 22.45
N LYS A 3 18.78 46.09 21.41
CA LYS A 3 17.42 45.77 20.96
C LYS A 3 17.48 44.52 20.10
N LEU A 4 16.83 43.44 20.51
CA LEU A 4 16.65 42.23 19.70
C LEU A 4 15.39 42.45 18.86
N PHE A 5 15.57 42.63 17.55
CA PHE A 5 14.46 42.59 16.60
C PHE A 5 14.13 41.14 16.30
N VAL A 6 12.98 40.67 16.80
CA VAL A 6 12.41 39.36 16.44
C VAL A 6 11.68 39.53 15.12
N PHE A 7 12.18 38.92 14.05
CA PHE A 7 11.48 38.79 12.79
C PHE A 7 10.69 37.47 12.81
N ALA A 8 9.38 37.56 12.99
CA ALA A 8 8.47 36.44 12.78
C ALA A 8 8.06 36.41 11.30
N ALA A 9 8.65 35.50 10.52
CA ALA A 9 8.18 35.21 9.18
C ALA A 9 7.13 34.09 9.28
N ALA A 10 5.84 34.44 9.14
CA ALA A 10 4.78 33.47 8.97
C ALA A 10 4.83 32.94 7.53
N VAL A 11 5.24 31.68 7.35
CA VAL A 11 5.15 30.98 6.06
C VAL A 11 3.81 30.26 6.02
N THR A 12 2.82 30.85 5.37
CA THR A 12 1.58 30.17 5.00
C THR A 12 1.89 29.24 3.83
N PHE A 13 2.02 27.94 4.09
CA PHE A 13 1.99 26.95 3.02
C PHE A 13 0.53 26.81 2.56
N SER A 14 0.18 27.52 1.47
CA SER A 14 -1.08 27.30 0.77
C SER A 14 -1.13 25.88 0.23
N THR A 15 -2.08 25.10 0.73
CA THR A 15 -2.43 23.78 0.21
C THR A 15 -3.10 23.94 -1.14
N SER A 16 -2.47 23.47 -2.22
CA SER A 16 -3.13 23.31 -3.51
C SER A 16 -2.42 22.25 -4.33
N VAL A 17 -3.05 21.09 -4.51
CA VAL A 17 -3.02 20.35 -5.78
C VAL A 17 -4.25 19.43 -5.88
N LEU A 18 -5.14 19.85 -6.78
CA LEU A 18 -5.80 19.06 -7.82
C LEU A 18 -6.53 17.77 -7.40
N ALA A 19 -7.83 17.91 -7.14
CA ALA A 19 -8.78 16.81 -7.35
C ALA A 19 -8.94 16.59 -8.86
N GLY A 20 -8.11 15.70 -9.43
CA GLY A 20 -8.35 15.13 -10.74
C GLY A 20 -9.63 14.28 -10.68
N ASN A 21 -10.68 14.75 -11.34
CA ASN A 21 -11.93 14.05 -11.52
C ASN A 21 -11.69 12.77 -12.37
N ILE A 22 -11.39 11.64 -11.71
CA ILE A 22 -11.53 10.32 -12.32
C ILE A 22 -12.97 9.88 -12.03
N SER A 23 -13.90 10.41 -12.81
CA SER A 23 -15.21 9.79 -12.97
C SER A 23 -15.03 8.61 -13.91
N GLU A 24 -14.72 7.44 -13.34
CA GLU A 24 -15.01 6.17 -14.01
C GLU A 24 -16.09 5.45 -13.21
N ASN A 25 -17.32 5.87 -13.51
CA ASN A 25 -18.50 5.06 -13.22
C ASN A 25 -18.36 3.71 -13.93
N LYS A 26 -18.09 2.65 -13.18
CA LYS A 26 -18.69 1.33 -13.37
C LYS A 26 -18.47 0.48 -12.13
N ASN A 27 -19.44 0.55 -11.23
CA ASN A 27 -20.10 -0.62 -10.66
C ASN A 27 -19.30 -1.94 -10.73
N MET A 28 -18.21 -2.06 -9.97
CA MET A 28 -17.57 -3.35 -9.70
C MET A 28 -18.10 -3.91 -8.39
N LYS A 29 -19.41 -4.19 -8.40
CA LYS A 29 -19.97 -5.33 -7.67
C LYS A 29 -19.43 -6.61 -8.33
N ALA A 30 -18.14 -6.85 -8.14
CA ALA A 30 -17.52 -8.14 -8.35
C ALA A 30 -17.01 -8.63 -7.01
N THR A 31 -17.93 -8.77 -6.05
CA THR A 31 -17.83 -9.79 -5.00
C THR A 31 -17.95 -11.15 -5.68
N HIS A 32 -17.02 -11.45 -6.59
CA HIS A 32 -16.78 -12.81 -6.98
C HIS A 32 -15.99 -13.38 -5.82
N ASN A 33 -16.73 -13.92 -4.86
CA ASN A 33 -16.29 -14.91 -3.90
C ASN A 33 -15.71 -16.08 -4.69
N GLN A 34 -14.54 -15.86 -5.26
CA GLN A 34 -13.67 -16.91 -5.73
C GLN A 34 -13.21 -17.55 -4.45
N VAL A 35 -13.87 -18.66 -4.13
CA VAL A 35 -13.43 -19.71 -3.23
C VAL A 35 -11.90 -19.78 -3.34
N MET A 36 -11.21 -19.09 -2.43
CA MET A 36 -9.77 -19.15 -2.33
C MET A 36 -9.53 -20.18 -1.24
N ASP A 37 -9.07 -21.33 -1.71
CA ASP A 37 -8.31 -22.35 -1.02
C ASP A 37 -8.09 -22.09 0.48
N THR A 38 -8.56 -23.03 1.29
CA THR A 38 -8.84 -23.00 2.73
C THR A 38 -7.61 -22.85 3.63
N LYS A 39 -6.76 -21.84 3.39
CA LYS A 39 -5.75 -21.40 4.37
C LYS A 39 -6.29 -20.16 5.09
N PRO A 40 -6.31 -20.11 6.44
CA PRO A 40 -6.75 -18.92 7.14
C PRO A 40 -5.81 -17.76 6.78
N VAL A 41 -6.38 -16.55 6.66
CA VAL A 41 -5.67 -15.31 6.28
C VAL A 41 -4.38 -15.14 7.09
N GLU A 42 -4.45 -15.41 8.39
CA GLU A 42 -3.30 -15.35 9.30
C GLU A 42 -2.15 -16.27 8.88
N ASN A 43 -2.43 -17.50 8.46
CA ASN A 43 -1.41 -18.45 8.02
C ASN A 43 -0.75 -18.02 6.69
N ILE A 44 -1.47 -17.27 5.84
CA ILE A 44 -0.90 -16.71 4.60
C ILE A 44 0.02 -15.54 4.96
N LEU A 45 -0.39 -14.69 5.90
CA LEU A 45 0.40 -13.53 6.32
C LEU A 45 1.65 -13.89 7.11
N GLN A 46 1.67 -15.04 7.79
CA GLN A 46 2.82 -15.56 8.54
C GLN A 46 3.92 -16.16 7.66
N ASN A 47 3.76 -16.21 6.34
CA ASN A 47 4.81 -16.69 5.44
C ASN A 47 5.98 -15.67 5.37
N GLU A 48 7.12 -16.04 5.95
CA GLU A 48 8.32 -15.20 6.02
C GLU A 48 8.89 -14.82 4.64
N ASP A 49 8.86 -15.74 3.68
CA ASP A 49 9.35 -15.48 2.32
C ASP A 49 8.48 -14.42 1.62
N MET A 50 7.16 -14.51 1.77
CA MET A 50 6.23 -13.52 1.20
C MET A 50 6.36 -12.16 1.89
N GLN A 51 6.55 -12.14 3.21
CA GLN A 51 6.84 -10.90 3.94
C GLN A 51 8.13 -10.23 3.44
N ARG A 52 9.18 -11.02 3.26
CA ARG A 52 10.47 -10.54 2.77
C ARG A 52 10.35 -10.02 1.34
N LEU A 53 9.73 -10.76 0.44
CA LEU A 53 9.49 -10.33 -0.93
C LEU A 53 8.67 -9.06 -1.01
N HIS A 54 7.60 -8.96 -0.22
CA HIS A 54 6.79 -7.74 -0.15
C HIS A 54 7.61 -6.54 0.35
N ARG A 55 8.45 -6.75 1.37
CA ARG A 55 9.36 -5.73 1.90
C ARG A 55 10.38 -5.30 0.86
N ASP A 56 11.04 -6.24 0.18
CA ASP A 56 12.07 -5.95 -0.83
C ASP A 56 11.48 -5.19 -2.02
N MET A 57 10.29 -5.58 -2.48
CA MET A 57 9.54 -4.85 -3.50
C MET A 57 9.17 -3.43 -3.03
N THR A 58 8.82 -3.23 -1.77
CA THR A 58 8.42 -1.92 -1.24
C THR A 58 9.64 -1.02 -1.02
N LEU A 59 10.69 -1.55 -0.41
CA LEU A 59 11.92 -0.82 -0.07
C LEU A 59 12.72 -0.45 -1.33
N TYR A 60 12.79 -1.36 -2.30
CA TYR A 60 13.60 -1.18 -3.49
C TYR A 60 12.77 -1.08 -4.77
N ALA A 61 11.62 -0.42 -4.71
CA ALA A 61 10.55 -0.44 -5.71
C ALA A 61 10.94 -0.13 -7.17
N ILE A 62 12.02 0.61 -7.38
CA ILE A 62 12.52 1.05 -8.71
C ILE A 62 13.81 0.28 -9.10
N SER A 63 14.43 -0.43 -8.16
CA SER A 63 15.64 -1.22 -8.43
C SER A 63 15.31 -2.54 -9.12
N GLU A 64 16.34 -3.15 -9.71
CA GLU A 64 16.26 -4.52 -10.24
C GLU A 64 15.80 -5.53 -9.19
N LEU A 65 16.30 -5.43 -7.95
CA LEU A 65 15.92 -6.31 -6.84
C LEU A 65 14.42 -6.20 -6.49
N GLY A 66 13.89 -4.98 -6.47
CA GLY A 66 12.46 -4.76 -6.22
C GLY A 66 11.58 -5.18 -7.38
N MET A 67 12.07 -5.05 -8.62
CA MET A 67 11.40 -5.57 -9.82
C MET A 67 11.37 -7.10 -9.81
N GLU A 68 12.47 -7.76 -9.41
CA GLU A 68 12.52 -9.22 -9.26
C GLU A 68 11.56 -9.69 -8.17
N ALA A 69 11.56 -9.02 -7.01
CA ALA A 69 10.61 -9.31 -5.93
C ALA A 69 9.17 -9.15 -6.41
N ARG A 70 8.85 -8.11 -7.20
CA ARG A 70 7.54 -7.92 -7.81
C ARG A 70 7.16 -9.08 -8.74
N VAL A 71 8.08 -9.53 -9.59
CA VAL A 71 7.87 -10.69 -10.48
C VAL A 71 7.55 -11.94 -9.66
N LYS A 72 8.28 -12.20 -8.57
CA LYS A 72 8.00 -13.32 -7.65
C LYS A 72 6.64 -13.19 -6.96
N MET A 73 6.22 -11.97 -6.63
CA MET A 73 4.90 -11.69 -6.04
C MET A 73 3.73 -11.81 -7.03
N MET A 74 4.00 -11.87 -8.35
CA MET A 74 2.94 -12.10 -9.36
C MET A 74 2.44 -13.56 -9.42
N THR A 75 3.07 -14.47 -8.67
CA THR A 75 2.65 -15.86 -8.51
C THR A 75 1.30 -15.98 -7.79
N LYS A 76 0.70 -17.18 -7.80
CA LYS A 76 -0.57 -17.42 -7.09
C LYS A 76 -0.46 -17.12 -5.59
N GLU A 77 0.66 -17.49 -4.97
CA GLU A 77 0.92 -17.26 -3.55
C GLU A 77 1.10 -15.77 -3.24
N GLY A 78 1.91 -15.05 -4.02
CA GLY A 78 2.08 -13.61 -3.84
C GLY A 78 0.77 -12.83 -4.06
N ARG A 79 -0.07 -13.26 -5.00
CA ARG A 79 -1.42 -12.70 -5.19
C ARG A 79 -2.34 -13.00 -4.00
N ALA A 80 -2.31 -14.21 -3.46
CA ALA A 80 -3.07 -14.57 -2.27
C ALA A 80 -2.62 -13.76 -1.05
N TYR A 81 -1.30 -13.54 -0.92
CA TYR A 81 -0.71 -12.70 0.12
C TYR A 81 -1.17 -11.25 0.02
N HIS A 82 -1.18 -10.66 -1.18
CA HIS A 82 -1.72 -9.30 -1.39
C HIS A 82 -3.20 -9.18 -1.04
N LYS A 83 -4.03 -10.17 -1.43
CA LYS A 83 -5.44 -10.21 -1.03
C LYS A 83 -5.61 -10.32 0.48
N ALA A 84 -4.77 -11.12 1.14
CA ALA A 84 -4.78 -11.28 2.59
C ALA A 84 -4.41 -9.97 3.31
N LEU A 85 -3.44 -9.20 2.80
CA LEU A 85 -3.10 -7.88 3.31
C LEU A 85 -4.28 -6.91 3.19
N GLU A 86 -4.91 -6.84 2.01
CA GLU A 86 -6.07 -5.98 1.76
C GLU A 86 -7.24 -6.33 2.69
N GLN A 87 -7.48 -7.62 2.93
CA GLN A 87 -8.53 -8.07 3.84
C GLN A 87 -8.22 -7.67 5.30
N ARG A 88 -6.96 -7.78 5.73
CA ARG A 88 -6.54 -7.34 7.07
C ARG A 88 -6.72 -5.84 7.26
N GLU A 89 -6.35 -5.04 6.27
CA GLU A 89 -6.54 -3.58 6.30
C GLU A 89 -8.02 -3.20 6.44
N LYS A 90 -8.90 -3.83 5.65
CA LYS A 90 -10.36 -3.64 5.76
C LYS A 90 -10.90 -4.01 7.14
N ASN A 91 -10.43 -5.11 7.71
CA ASN A 91 -10.86 -5.56 9.04
C ASN A 91 -10.34 -4.65 10.16
N THR A 92 -9.19 -3.98 9.97
CA THR A 92 -8.57 -3.10 10.98
C THR A 92 -9.10 -1.67 10.92
N ALA A 93 -9.59 -1.24 9.76
CA ALA A 93 -10.17 0.10 9.54
C ALA A 93 -11.67 0.19 9.90
N GLY A 94 -12.28 -0.91 10.34
CA GLY A 94 -13.70 -1.01 10.72
C GLY A 94 -13.96 -0.96 12.22
#